data_AF-A0A842W1J9-F1
#
_entry.id   AF-A0A842W1J9-F1
#
_cell.length_a   1.000
_cell.length_b   1.000
_cell.length_c   1.000
_cell.angle_alpha   90.00
_cell.angle_beta   90.00
_cell.angle_gamma   90.00
#
_symmetry.space_group_name_H-M   'P 1'
#
loop_
_entity.id
_entity.type
_entity.pdbx_description
1 polymer ?
#
loop_
_entity_poly.entity_id
_entity_poly.type
_entity_poly.pdbx_seq_one_letter_code
_entity_poly.pdbx_strand_id
1 'polypeptide(L)'
;MAISLWQELLQKFQEGLENSIEKISERDIDTIPGAKERLIEKLEQIKRYLPRNDGEYIIKIIDDSIQKSFFPRINNISEAFIKILDARTPEQDYIIQELINGFISSEGKVIASSKGGPILDNLVEAFKKRRDFKIVDFQYYAMFGNPNKPRKYVINRLKKIVEFLGLESDCYVKTDVGTGEDKEITYFSFPKEINQILEGRYIETLETGETYVTDKFDKMVFIAFFLAKVSVERKTLDKFKINGICAIFALIMIISFMPKLQIDEKNPINRDPHFDAQSMSVIPKSWMNSDILSELLPPLIQVMAFRLGGNDWLDKIELTEKKIKLHLQAQFLLKDVNKWVLGNMCRVEIPIFIEISAILNEITVGMERERN
;
A
#
# COMPACT_ATOMS: atom_id res chain seq x y z
N MET A 1 -3.93 -36.12 -14.73
CA MET A 1 -3.36 -34.86 -15.24
C MET A 1 -2.84 -34.12 -14.02
N ALA A 2 -1.56 -33.74 -13.97
CA ALA A 2 -1.06 -32.96 -12.84
C ALA A 2 -1.75 -31.58 -12.86
N ILE A 3 -2.30 -31.16 -11.72
CA ILE A 3 -2.88 -29.83 -11.56
C ILE A 3 -1.74 -28.81 -11.72
N SER A 4 -1.96 -27.73 -12.48
CA SER A 4 -0.94 -26.69 -12.59
C SER A 4 -0.83 -25.92 -11.27
N LEU A 5 0.35 -25.39 -10.95
CA LEU A 5 0.55 -24.56 -9.75
C LEU A 5 -0.48 -23.43 -9.64
N TRP A 6 -0.86 -22.83 -10.76
CA TRP A 6 -1.90 -21.79 -10.80
C TRP A 6 -3.27 -22.32 -10.34
N GLN A 7 -3.66 -23.49 -10.84
CA GLN A 7 -4.91 -24.14 -10.43
C GLN A 7 -4.92 -24.53 -8.95
N GLU A 8 -3.78 -24.97 -8.41
CA GLU A 8 -3.66 -25.23 -6.96
C GLU A 8 -3.87 -23.95 -6.13
N LEU A 9 -3.34 -22.81 -6.59
CA LEU A 9 -3.53 -21.53 -5.91
C LEU A 9 -4.99 -21.07 -5.96
N LEU A 10 -5.65 -21.23 -7.12
CA LEU A 10 -7.08 -20.94 -7.27
C LEU A 10 -7.94 -21.83 -6.38
N GLN A 11 -7.63 -23.12 -6.28
CA GLN A 11 -8.34 -24.06 -5.43
C GLN A 11 -8.19 -23.70 -3.96
N LYS A 12 -6.97 -23.39 -3.49
CA LYS A 12 -6.74 -22.93 -2.10
C LYS A 12 -7.51 -21.65 -1.79
N PHE A 13 -7.61 -20.74 -2.75
CA PHE A 13 -8.42 -19.53 -2.58
C PHE A 13 -9.92 -19.84 -2.49
N GLN A 14 -10.43 -20.78 -3.28
CA GLN A 14 -11.81 -21.27 -3.16
C GLN A 14 -12.10 -21.91 -1.82
N GLU A 15 -11.21 -22.79 -1.35
CA GLU A 15 -11.32 -23.46 -0.04
C GLU A 15 -11.31 -22.42 1.10
N GLY A 16 -10.44 -21.39 1.01
CA GLY A 16 -10.44 -20.29 1.96
C GLY A 16 -11.75 -19.50 1.99
N LEU A 17 -12.38 -19.29 0.83
CA LEU A 17 -13.71 -18.66 0.73
C LEU A 17 -14.80 -19.52 1.39
N GLU A 18 -14.78 -20.82 1.14
CA GLU A 18 -15.72 -21.78 1.75
C GLU A 18 -15.60 -21.79 3.27
N ASN A 19 -14.39 -21.96 3.81
CA ASN A 19 -14.14 -21.92 5.25
C ASN A 19 -14.58 -20.59 5.89
N SER A 20 -14.39 -19.49 5.17
CA SER A 20 -14.80 -18.16 5.64
C SER A 20 -16.31 -18.01 5.70
N ILE A 21 -17.03 -18.52 4.70
CA ILE A 21 -18.49 -18.51 4.66
C ILE A 21 -19.07 -19.34 5.81
N GLU A 22 -18.51 -20.52 6.08
CA GLU A 22 -18.88 -21.35 7.23
C GLU A 22 -18.70 -20.58 8.54
N LYS A 23 -17.52 -19.98 8.76
CA LYS A 23 -17.22 -19.20 9.97
C LYS A 23 -18.11 -17.96 10.15
N ILE A 24 -18.46 -17.26 9.07
CA ILE A 24 -19.42 -16.14 9.12
C ILE A 24 -20.81 -16.66 9.50
N SER A 25 -21.19 -17.84 9.02
CA SER A 25 -22.49 -18.44 9.31
C SER A 25 -22.67 -18.76 10.79
N GLU A 26 -21.59 -19.11 11.49
CA GLU A 26 -21.60 -19.48 12.92
C GLU A 26 -21.63 -18.30 13.90
N ARG A 27 -21.16 -17.11 13.50
CA ARG A 27 -21.09 -15.93 14.38
C ARG A 27 -21.70 -14.71 13.71
N ASP A 28 -22.65 -14.05 14.38
CA ASP A 28 -23.17 -12.76 13.94
C ASP A 28 -22.71 -11.64 14.86
N ILE A 29 -21.92 -10.72 14.30
CA ILE A 29 -21.43 -9.51 14.99
C ILE A 29 -21.92 -8.24 14.30
N ASP A 30 -22.78 -8.39 13.28
CA ASP A 30 -23.32 -7.27 12.53
C ASP A 30 -24.52 -6.66 13.26
N THR A 31 -24.55 -5.33 13.29
CA THR A 31 -25.63 -4.57 13.93
C THR A 31 -26.69 -4.11 12.93
N ILE A 32 -26.41 -4.26 11.64
CA ILE A 32 -27.31 -3.87 10.54
C ILE A 32 -28.03 -5.14 10.05
N PRO A 33 -29.37 -5.20 10.10
CA PRO A 33 -30.11 -6.36 9.61
C PRO A 33 -29.77 -6.70 8.15
N GLY A 34 -29.53 -7.97 7.85
CA GLY A 34 -29.20 -8.44 6.51
C GLY A 34 -27.73 -8.26 6.10
N ALA A 35 -26.88 -7.65 6.94
CA ALA A 35 -25.49 -7.37 6.58
C ALA A 35 -24.65 -8.65 6.43
N LYS A 36 -24.86 -9.61 7.33
CA LYS A 36 -24.22 -10.92 7.29
C LYS A 36 -24.62 -11.69 6.04
N GLU A 37 -25.91 -11.74 5.73
CA GLU A 37 -26.45 -12.46 4.58
C GLU A 37 -25.91 -11.88 3.27
N ARG A 38 -25.86 -10.54 3.16
CA ARG A 38 -25.24 -9.86 2.00
C ARG A 38 -23.75 -10.19 1.86
N LEU A 39 -23.02 -10.29 2.98
CA LEU A 39 -21.61 -10.69 2.95
C LEU A 39 -21.45 -12.11 2.43
N ILE A 40 -22.21 -13.06 2.98
CA ILE A 40 -22.21 -14.46 2.55
C ILE A 40 -22.55 -14.57 1.06
N GLU A 41 -23.61 -13.90 0.62
CA GLU A 41 -24.03 -13.89 -0.79
C GLU A 41 -22.90 -13.40 -1.70
N LYS A 42 -22.23 -12.30 -1.31
CA LYS A 42 -21.12 -11.74 -2.09
C LYS A 42 -19.93 -12.69 -2.15
N LEU A 43 -19.58 -13.35 -1.04
CA LEU A 43 -18.50 -14.34 -1.00
C LEU A 43 -18.84 -15.59 -1.84
N GLU A 44 -20.10 -16.05 -1.83
CA GLU A 44 -20.55 -17.15 -2.68
C GLU A 44 -20.48 -16.78 -4.17
N GLN A 45 -20.86 -15.55 -4.54
CA GLN A 45 -20.66 -15.04 -5.92
C GLN A 45 -19.19 -15.10 -6.31
N ILE A 46 -18.30 -14.61 -5.44
CA ILE A 46 -16.84 -14.60 -5.68
C ILE A 46 -16.32 -16.03 -5.85
N LYS A 47 -16.67 -16.95 -4.93
CA LYS A 47 -16.31 -18.37 -4.99
C LYS A 47 -16.73 -19.02 -6.30
N ARG A 48 -17.92 -18.65 -6.79
CA ARG A 48 -18.51 -19.19 -8.02
C ARG A 48 -17.87 -18.66 -9.30
N TYR A 49 -17.50 -17.38 -9.34
CA TYR A 49 -17.14 -16.69 -10.58
C TYR A 49 -15.64 -16.51 -10.76
N LEU A 50 -14.92 -16.08 -9.74
CA LEU A 50 -13.50 -15.74 -9.86
C LEU A 50 -12.59 -16.88 -10.36
N PRO A 51 -12.81 -18.15 -9.98
CA PRO A 51 -11.96 -19.28 -10.39
C PRO A 51 -12.33 -19.88 -11.75
N ARG A 52 -13.42 -19.42 -12.38
CA ARG A 52 -13.84 -19.92 -13.71
C ARG A 52 -12.82 -19.54 -14.78
N ASN A 53 -12.86 -20.27 -15.90
CA ASN A 53 -12.00 -20.04 -17.06
C ASN A 53 -10.52 -19.88 -16.67
N ASP A 54 -10.03 -20.78 -15.79
CA ASP A 54 -8.66 -20.74 -15.28
C ASP A 54 -8.30 -19.41 -14.58
N GLY A 55 -9.27 -18.83 -13.86
CA GLY A 55 -9.05 -17.59 -13.10
C GLY A 55 -8.95 -16.32 -13.95
N GLU A 56 -9.48 -16.32 -15.17
CA GLU A 56 -9.45 -15.18 -16.11
C GLU A 56 -9.84 -13.85 -15.44
N TYR A 57 -10.83 -13.85 -14.56
CA TYR A 57 -11.28 -12.65 -13.87
C TYR A 57 -10.35 -12.18 -12.76
N ILE A 58 -9.77 -13.11 -12.00
CA ILE A 58 -8.72 -12.75 -11.04
C ILE A 58 -7.54 -12.14 -11.79
N ILE A 59 -7.16 -12.74 -12.92
CA ILE A 59 -6.11 -12.23 -13.80
C ILE A 59 -6.44 -10.82 -14.26
N LYS A 60 -7.65 -10.59 -14.78
CA LYS A 60 -8.10 -9.27 -15.25
C LYS A 60 -8.06 -8.22 -14.14
N ILE A 61 -8.62 -8.52 -12.97
CA ILE A 61 -8.61 -7.60 -11.82
C ILE A 61 -7.18 -7.24 -11.42
N ILE A 62 -6.28 -8.23 -11.34
CA ILE A 62 -4.88 -7.98 -10.96
C ILE A 62 -4.17 -7.19 -12.07
N ASP A 63 -4.32 -7.57 -13.32
CA ASP A 63 -3.56 -6.96 -14.41
C ASP A 63 -4.03 -5.54 -14.70
N ASP A 64 -5.34 -5.32 -14.78
CA ASP A 64 -5.94 -4.04 -15.19
C ASP A 64 -5.95 -2.99 -14.07
N SER A 65 -6.19 -3.39 -12.81
CA SER A 65 -6.29 -2.45 -11.69
C SER A 65 -5.01 -2.35 -10.85
N ILE A 66 -4.28 -3.47 -10.66
CA ILE A 66 -3.13 -3.51 -9.75
C ILE A 66 -1.80 -3.39 -10.51
N GLN A 67 -1.52 -4.32 -11.42
CA GLN A 67 -0.23 -4.36 -12.12
C GLN A 67 -0.05 -3.14 -13.01
N LYS A 68 -1.06 -2.77 -13.80
CA LYS A 68 -1.00 -1.62 -14.70
C LYS A 68 -0.70 -0.31 -13.98
N SER A 69 -1.34 -0.08 -12.83
CA SER A 69 -1.30 1.19 -12.10
C SER A 69 -0.11 1.29 -11.13
N PHE A 70 0.31 0.17 -10.53
CA PHE A 70 1.31 0.19 -9.46
C PHE A 70 2.63 -0.51 -9.81
N PHE A 71 2.62 -1.45 -10.77
CA PHE A 71 3.79 -2.25 -11.15
C PHE A 71 3.91 -2.41 -12.66
N PRO A 72 4.03 -1.32 -13.43
CA PRO A 72 4.16 -1.41 -14.88
C PRO A 72 5.38 -2.25 -15.24
N ARG A 73 5.24 -3.15 -16.23
CA ARG A 73 6.34 -3.98 -16.74
C ARG A 73 7.30 -3.14 -17.56
N ILE A 74 8.17 -2.40 -16.88
CA ILE A 74 9.15 -1.47 -17.45
C ILE A 74 10.51 -1.78 -16.82
N ASN A 75 11.55 -1.88 -17.66
CA ASN A 75 12.91 -2.21 -17.21
C ASN A 75 13.78 -0.96 -16.99
N ASN A 76 13.31 0.23 -17.39
CA ASN A 76 14.00 1.49 -17.20
C ASN A 76 13.35 2.28 -16.04
N ILE A 77 14.13 2.65 -15.03
CA ILE A 77 13.58 3.28 -13.82
C ILE A 77 13.06 4.70 -14.07
N SER A 78 13.67 5.46 -14.97
CA SER A 78 13.20 6.79 -15.38
C SER A 78 11.84 6.71 -16.09
N GLU A 79 11.69 5.77 -17.02
CA GLU A 79 10.43 5.55 -17.75
C GLU A 79 9.33 5.07 -16.79
N ALA A 80 9.66 4.12 -15.90
CA ALA A 80 8.72 3.65 -14.89
C ALA A 80 8.31 4.78 -13.95
N PHE A 81 9.26 5.60 -13.51
CA PHE A 81 9.03 6.73 -12.63
C PHE A 81 8.09 7.76 -13.25
N ILE A 82 8.33 8.21 -14.50
CA ILE A 82 7.46 9.17 -15.18
C ILE A 82 6.05 8.61 -15.33
N LYS A 83 5.94 7.36 -15.81
CA LYS A 83 4.63 6.73 -16.02
C LYS A 83 3.83 6.63 -14.74
N ILE A 84 4.47 6.26 -13.64
CA ILE A 84 3.82 6.15 -12.33
C ILE A 84 3.48 7.53 -11.77
N LEU A 85 4.37 8.51 -11.93
CA LEU A 85 4.16 9.87 -11.46
C LEU A 85 2.97 10.54 -12.16
N ASP A 86 2.80 10.32 -13.46
CA ASP A 86 1.77 10.97 -14.28
C ASP A 86 0.40 10.25 -14.19
N ALA A 87 0.35 8.99 -13.72
CA ALA A 87 -0.85 8.15 -13.79
C ALA A 87 -1.73 8.19 -12.52
N ARG A 88 -1.30 8.82 -11.42
CA ARG A 88 -1.92 8.61 -10.09
C ARG A 88 -2.78 9.75 -9.61
N THR A 89 -3.76 9.39 -8.80
CA THR A 89 -4.61 10.33 -8.06
C THR A 89 -4.17 10.45 -6.60
N PRO A 90 -4.44 11.58 -5.92
CA PRO A 90 -4.12 11.76 -4.50
C PRO A 90 -4.66 10.64 -3.59
N GLU A 91 -5.80 10.05 -3.93
CA GLU A 91 -6.48 9.01 -3.17
C GLU A 91 -5.77 7.65 -3.30
N GLN A 92 -5.23 7.33 -4.48
CA GLN A 92 -4.41 6.12 -4.67
C GLN A 92 -3.10 6.24 -3.88
N ASP A 93 -2.53 7.44 -3.84
CA ASP A 93 -1.27 7.71 -3.14
C ASP A 93 -1.42 7.65 -1.62
N TYR A 94 -2.61 7.91 -1.09
CA TYR A 94 -2.89 7.70 0.33
C TYR A 94 -2.74 6.24 0.75
N ILE A 95 -3.26 5.29 -0.05
CA ILE A 95 -3.08 3.87 0.24
C ILE A 95 -1.59 3.55 0.26
N ILE A 96 -0.86 3.91 -0.82
CA ILE A 96 0.55 3.59 -0.97
C ILE A 96 1.42 4.26 0.10
N GLN A 97 1.09 5.48 0.51
CA GLN A 97 1.72 6.13 1.64
C GLN A 97 1.58 5.29 2.91
N GLU A 98 0.37 4.85 3.23
CA GLU A 98 0.15 4.03 4.41
C GLU A 98 0.83 2.65 4.29
N LEU A 99 0.99 2.12 3.07
CA LEU A 99 1.79 0.92 2.84
C LEU A 99 3.24 1.15 3.25
N ILE A 100 3.84 2.23 2.71
CA ILE A 100 5.23 2.59 2.97
C ILE A 100 5.44 2.87 4.46
N ASN A 101 4.50 3.59 5.09
CA ASN A 101 4.51 3.85 6.53
C ASN A 101 4.43 2.54 7.34
N GLY A 102 3.55 1.62 6.95
CA GLY A 102 3.40 0.30 7.56
C GLY A 102 4.67 -0.54 7.45
N PHE A 103 5.31 -0.57 6.28
CA PHE A 103 6.60 -1.25 6.07
C PHE A 103 7.68 -0.72 6.97
N ILE A 104 7.90 0.60 6.91
CA ILE A 104 8.93 1.28 7.68
C ILE A 104 8.69 1.08 9.19
N SER A 105 7.43 1.04 9.63
CA SER A 105 7.05 0.76 11.02
C SER A 105 7.28 -0.69 11.44
N SER A 106 7.05 -1.65 10.55
CA SER A 106 7.22 -3.08 10.86
C SER A 106 8.69 -3.52 10.93
N GLU A 107 9.60 -2.84 10.22
CA GLU A 107 11.06 -3.05 10.34
C GLU A 107 11.68 -2.45 11.63
N GLY A 108 10.90 -1.68 12.39
CA GLY A 108 11.37 -1.04 13.62
C GLY A 108 10.28 -0.95 14.67
N LYS A 109 10.32 -1.81 15.70
CA LYS A 109 9.46 -1.71 16.89
C LYS A 109 9.30 -0.24 17.32
N VAL A 110 8.09 0.27 17.16
CA VAL A 110 7.59 1.57 17.65
C VAL A 110 8.30 2.79 17.07
N ILE A 111 7.78 3.23 15.93
CA ILE A 111 7.95 4.59 15.39
C ILE A 111 7.13 5.56 16.25
N ALA A 112 7.67 5.94 17.41
CA ALA A 112 7.28 7.15 18.09
C ALA A 112 8.40 8.18 17.88
N SER A 113 8.23 9.08 16.90
CA SER A 113 8.97 10.34 16.94
C SER A 113 8.26 11.24 17.96
N SER A 114 9.01 12.06 18.70
CA SER A 114 8.46 13.03 19.65
C SER A 114 7.91 14.29 18.95
N LYS A 115 8.05 14.39 17.63
CA LYS A 115 7.53 15.48 16.77
C LYS A 115 6.69 14.85 15.65
N GLY A 116 5.55 14.26 16.02
CA GLY A 116 4.77 13.30 15.23
C GLY A 116 4.29 13.82 13.87
N GLY A 117 4.87 13.26 12.80
CA GLY A 117 4.42 13.38 11.42
C GLY A 117 4.78 12.11 10.64
N PRO A 118 4.03 11.74 9.59
CA PRO A 118 4.36 10.60 8.72
C PRO A 118 5.77 10.68 8.16
N ILE A 119 6.40 9.54 7.89
CA ILE A 119 7.84 9.52 7.62
C ILE A 119 8.20 10.17 6.29
N LEU A 120 7.34 10.03 5.28
CA LEU A 120 7.51 10.67 3.98
C LEU A 120 7.40 12.20 4.09
N ASP A 121 6.54 12.71 4.98
CA ASP A 121 6.41 14.16 5.17
C ASP A 121 7.70 14.75 5.76
N ASN A 122 8.33 14.05 6.71
CA ASN A 122 9.65 14.45 7.23
C ASN A 122 10.74 14.45 6.13
N LEU A 123 10.68 13.51 5.18
CA LEU A 123 11.62 13.50 4.05
C LEU A 123 11.34 14.68 3.11
N VAL A 124 10.07 14.95 2.77
CA VAL A 124 9.68 16.12 1.97
C VAL A 124 10.20 17.41 2.58
N GLU A 125 9.97 17.61 3.87
CA GLU A 125 10.47 18.78 4.59
C GLU A 125 12.01 18.85 4.58
N ALA A 126 12.69 17.71 4.77
CA ALA A 126 14.16 17.66 4.73
C ALA A 126 14.72 18.09 3.36
N PHE A 127 14.10 17.62 2.27
CA PHE A 127 14.48 18.01 0.91
C PHE A 127 14.16 19.48 0.64
N LYS A 128 12.96 19.97 1.01
CA LYS A 128 12.59 21.38 0.83
C LYS A 128 13.50 22.34 1.58
N LYS A 129 14.13 21.89 2.68
CA LYS A 129 15.01 22.74 3.49
C LYS A 129 16.39 22.98 2.87
N ARG A 130 16.83 22.18 1.90
CA ARG A 130 18.10 22.36 1.21
C ARG A 130 17.93 22.66 -0.28
N ARG A 131 18.76 23.56 -0.78
CA ARG A 131 18.78 23.99 -2.19
C ARG A 131 19.42 22.99 -3.14
N ASP A 132 20.18 22.02 -2.62
CA ASP A 132 20.91 21.01 -3.38
C ASP A 132 20.20 19.65 -3.45
N PHE A 133 18.92 19.60 -3.04
CA PHE A 133 18.06 18.41 -3.16
C PHE A 133 18.67 17.15 -2.55
N LYS A 134 19.23 17.32 -1.35
CA LYS A 134 19.86 16.26 -0.55
C LYS A 134 19.29 16.26 0.86
N ILE A 135 19.19 15.08 1.46
CA ILE A 135 19.00 14.95 2.91
C ILE A 135 20.37 14.72 3.53
N VAL A 136 20.75 15.56 4.48
CA VAL A 136 22.01 15.39 5.20
C VAL A 136 21.75 14.92 6.63
N ASP A 137 22.51 13.92 7.07
CA ASP A 137 22.29 13.18 8.31
C ASP A 137 22.17 14.08 9.57
N PHE A 138 23.07 15.06 9.71
CA PHE A 138 23.10 15.98 10.85
C PHE A 138 21.92 16.95 10.82
N GLN A 139 21.52 17.40 9.63
CA GLN A 139 20.41 18.32 9.47
C GLN A 139 19.09 17.60 9.74
N TYR A 140 18.94 16.38 9.24
CA TYR A 140 17.78 15.54 9.52
C TYR A 140 17.65 15.28 11.03
N TYR A 141 18.76 15.02 11.72
CA TYR A 141 18.76 14.91 13.18
C TYR A 141 18.37 16.23 13.88
N ALA A 142 18.86 17.38 13.41
CA ALA A 142 18.48 18.67 13.99
C ALA A 142 16.98 18.98 13.82
N MET A 143 16.38 18.56 12.70
CA MET A 143 14.95 18.79 12.41
C MET A 143 14.04 17.83 13.19
N PHE A 144 14.32 16.53 13.10
CA PHE A 144 13.41 15.45 13.54
C PHE A 144 13.96 14.59 14.68
N GLY A 145 15.16 14.88 15.16
CA GLY A 145 15.79 14.16 16.27
C GLY A 145 15.00 14.30 17.57
N ASN A 146 15.02 13.25 18.37
CA ASN A 146 14.52 13.28 19.74
C ASN A 146 15.72 13.55 20.67
N PRO A 147 15.70 14.60 21.51
CA PRO A 147 16.77 14.88 22.47
C PRO A 147 17.09 13.72 23.41
N ASN A 148 16.10 12.86 23.68
CA ASN A 148 16.23 11.68 24.54
C ASN A 148 16.75 10.44 23.81
N LYS A 149 17.04 10.51 22.50
CA LYS A 149 17.60 9.39 21.72
C LYS A 149 18.96 9.77 21.13
N PRO A 150 19.95 8.88 21.16
CA PRO A 150 21.26 9.15 20.58
C PRO A 150 21.18 9.51 19.09
N ARG A 151 21.99 10.46 18.62
CA ARG A 151 22.10 10.83 17.19
C ARG A 151 22.29 9.61 16.28
N LYS A 152 23.15 8.66 16.69
CA LYS A 152 23.40 7.41 15.97
C LYS A 152 22.12 6.60 15.72
N TYR A 153 21.18 6.61 16.67
CA TYR A 153 19.89 5.91 16.51
C TYR A 153 19.04 6.54 15.41
N VAL A 154 18.93 7.88 15.38
CA VAL A 154 18.14 8.60 14.38
C VAL A 154 18.76 8.47 12.98
N ILE A 155 20.08 8.52 12.87
CA ILE A 155 20.79 8.35 11.60
C ILE A 155 20.65 6.93 11.06
N ASN A 156 20.86 5.91 11.91
CA ASN A 156 20.66 4.52 11.49
C ASN A 156 19.23 4.28 11.02
N ARG A 157 18.26 4.98 11.62
CA ARG A 157 16.87 4.93 11.20
C ARG A 157 16.66 5.62 9.85
N LEU A 158 17.20 6.82 9.64
CA LEU A 158 17.18 7.49 8.34
C LEU A 158 17.77 6.59 7.25
N LYS A 159 18.94 5.98 7.51
CA LYS A 159 19.62 5.05 6.59
C LYS A 159 18.70 3.90 6.14
N LYS A 160 17.99 3.27 7.07
CA LYS A 160 17.03 2.20 6.71
C LYS A 160 15.89 2.70 5.84
N ILE A 161 15.35 3.89 6.13
CA ILE A 161 14.23 4.47 5.37
C ILE A 161 14.67 4.82 3.95
N VAL A 162 15.80 5.49 3.81
CA VAL A 162 16.31 5.92 2.50
C VAL A 162 16.78 4.71 1.67
N GLU A 163 17.32 3.67 2.31
CA GLU A 163 17.61 2.37 1.67
C GLU A 163 16.33 1.65 1.23
N PHE A 164 15.29 1.64 2.09
CA PHE A 164 13.99 1.06 1.76
C PHE A 164 13.35 1.74 0.54
N LEU A 165 13.36 3.08 0.50
CA LEU A 165 12.89 3.89 -0.62
C LEU A 165 13.81 3.81 -1.85
N GLY A 166 15.06 3.41 -1.63
CA GLY A 166 16.06 3.21 -2.68
C GLY A 166 16.84 4.44 -3.09
N LEU A 167 16.89 5.46 -2.24
CA LEU A 167 17.76 6.63 -2.43
C LEU A 167 19.23 6.23 -2.35
N GLU A 168 20.09 6.98 -3.02
CA GLU A 168 21.53 6.78 -3.02
C GLU A 168 22.16 7.54 -1.87
N SER A 169 23.13 6.91 -1.20
CA SER A 169 23.94 7.53 -0.15
C SER A 169 25.34 7.84 -0.66
N ASP A 170 25.85 9.02 -0.35
CA ASP A 170 27.22 9.41 -0.65
C ASP A 170 27.78 10.27 0.50
N CYS A 171 29.08 10.50 0.51
CA CYS A 171 29.75 11.24 1.57
C CYS A 171 30.69 12.32 1.02
N TYR A 172 30.82 13.41 1.77
CA TYR A 172 31.88 14.39 1.56
C TYR A 172 32.48 14.80 2.90
N VAL A 173 33.75 15.18 2.87
CA VAL A 173 34.46 15.65 4.04
C VAL A 173 34.31 17.16 4.14
N LYS A 174 33.91 17.66 5.31
CA LYS A 174 33.88 19.09 5.61
C LYS A 174 34.65 19.34 6.90
N THR A 175 35.63 20.23 6.84
CA THR A 175 36.36 20.70 8.02
C THR A 175 35.44 21.56 8.89
N ASP A 176 35.32 21.20 10.16
CA ASP A 176 34.57 21.98 11.14
C ASP A 176 35.31 23.29 11.45
N VAL A 177 34.64 24.42 11.27
CA VAL A 177 35.23 25.76 11.45
C VAL A 177 35.62 26.02 12.91
N GLY A 178 34.96 25.37 13.87
CA GLY A 178 35.20 25.55 15.30
C GLY A 178 36.26 24.61 15.88
N THR A 179 36.32 23.35 15.41
CA THR A 179 37.28 22.35 15.95
C THR A 179 38.46 22.09 15.03
N GLY A 180 38.42 22.52 13.76
CA GLY A 180 39.44 22.22 12.76
C GLY A 180 39.50 20.75 12.32
N GLU A 181 38.56 19.93 12.80
CA GLU A 181 38.50 18.51 12.48
C GLU A 181 37.70 18.25 11.21
N ASP A 182 38.20 17.34 10.38
CA ASP A 182 37.49 16.84 9.22
C ASP A 182 36.33 15.94 9.65
N LYS A 183 35.10 16.36 9.30
CA LYS A 183 33.89 15.60 9.54
C LYS A 183 33.39 15.00 8.23
N GLU A 184 33.33 13.68 8.19
CA GLU A 184 32.63 12.96 7.13
C GLU A 184 31.11 13.18 7.29
N ILE A 185 30.50 13.73 6.25
CA ILE A 185 29.08 14.04 6.21
C ILE A 185 28.43 13.11 5.19
N THR A 186 27.51 12.27 5.67
CA THR A 186 26.68 11.42 4.78
C THR A 186 25.46 12.20 4.31
N TYR A 187 25.18 12.13 3.02
CA TYR A 187 23.96 12.66 2.43
C TYR A 187 23.23 11.60 1.60
N PHE A 188 21.95 11.85 1.36
CA PHE A 188 21.06 10.98 0.59
C PHE A 188 20.35 11.78 -0.50
N SER A 189 20.24 11.24 -1.71
CA SER A 189 19.53 11.87 -2.84
C SER A 189 18.90 10.82 -3.73
N PHE A 190 18.07 11.24 -4.69
CA PHE A 190 17.61 10.33 -5.74
C PHE A 190 18.78 10.02 -6.70
N PRO A 191 18.72 8.88 -7.43
CA PRO A 191 19.65 8.62 -8.51
C PRO A 191 19.71 9.76 -9.51
N LYS A 192 20.86 9.96 -10.15
CA LYS A 192 21.09 11.10 -11.07
C LYS A 192 20.02 11.22 -12.15
N GLU A 193 19.62 10.09 -12.74
CA GLU A 193 18.59 10.03 -13.79
C GLU A 193 17.18 10.42 -13.31
N ILE A 194 16.89 10.26 -12.00
CA ILE A 194 15.65 10.71 -11.40
C ILE A 194 15.73 12.19 -11.02
N ASN A 195 16.87 12.65 -10.48
CA ASN A 195 17.10 14.07 -10.22
C ASN A 195 16.89 14.91 -11.49
N GLN A 196 17.36 14.44 -12.65
CA GLN A 196 17.14 15.12 -13.94
C GLN A 196 15.66 15.24 -14.36
N ILE A 197 14.80 14.31 -13.94
CA ILE A 197 13.35 14.38 -14.20
C ILE A 197 12.68 15.35 -13.24
N LEU A 198 13.19 15.44 -12.01
CA LEU A 198 12.69 16.34 -10.97
C LEU A 198 13.12 17.79 -11.22
N GLU A 199 14.32 17.98 -11.79
CA GLU A 199 14.77 19.25 -12.37
C GLU A 199 13.80 19.70 -13.47
N GLY A 200 13.18 20.86 -13.29
CA GLY A 200 12.17 21.40 -14.22
C GLY A 200 10.72 21.01 -13.95
N ARG A 201 10.46 19.99 -13.11
CA ARG A 201 9.09 19.69 -12.61
C ARG A 201 8.87 20.13 -11.17
N TYR A 202 9.88 19.95 -10.33
CA TYR A 202 9.80 20.19 -8.88
C TYR A 202 10.95 21.03 -8.34
N ILE A 203 12.02 21.21 -9.10
CA ILE A 203 13.16 22.06 -8.78
C ILE A 203 13.22 23.17 -9.82
N GLU A 204 13.18 24.42 -9.36
CA GLU A 204 13.28 25.61 -10.21
C GLU A 204 14.58 26.36 -9.91
N THR A 205 15.18 26.94 -10.96
CA THR A 205 16.34 27.81 -10.85
C THR A 205 15.87 29.24 -11.09
N LEU A 206 16.05 30.11 -10.09
CA LEU A 206 15.76 31.54 -10.21
C LEU A 206 16.75 32.20 -11.18
N GLU A 207 16.40 33.36 -11.71
CA GLU A 207 17.28 34.17 -12.57
C GLU A 207 18.62 34.52 -11.88
N THR A 208 18.65 34.49 -10.55
CA THR A 208 19.85 34.68 -9.71
C THR A 208 20.80 33.47 -9.70
N GLY A 209 20.42 32.36 -10.33
CA GLY A 209 21.13 31.08 -10.27
C GLY A 209 20.84 30.26 -9.01
N GLU A 210 19.98 30.75 -8.10
CA GLU A 210 19.58 29.99 -6.91
C GLU A 210 18.54 28.92 -7.26
N THR A 211 18.80 27.67 -6.87
CA THR A 211 17.86 26.56 -6.99
C THR A 211 16.99 26.42 -5.74
N TYR A 212 15.71 26.13 -5.91
CA TYR A 212 14.82 25.80 -4.81
C TYR A 212 13.84 24.69 -5.19
N VAL A 213 13.35 23.98 -4.17
CA VAL A 213 12.34 22.93 -4.32
C VAL A 213 10.96 23.59 -4.23
N THR A 214 10.15 23.41 -5.27
CA THR A 214 8.80 23.97 -5.37
C THR A 214 7.84 23.37 -4.36
N ASP A 215 6.72 24.06 -4.09
CA ASP A 215 5.69 23.55 -3.19
C ASP A 215 4.99 22.29 -3.71
N LYS A 216 5.02 22.07 -5.03
CA LYS A 216 4.50 20.87 -5.70
C LYS A 216 5.27 19.61 -5.32
N PHE A 217 6.50 19.72 -4.81
CA PHE A 217 7.25 18.58 -4.34
C PHE A 217 6.62 18.04 -3.06
N ASP A 218 6.11 16.81 -3.12
CA ASP A 218 5.46 16.16 -2.00
C ASP A 218 5.80 14.68 -1.91
N LYS A 219 5.10 13.98 -1.02
CA LYS A 219 5.27 12.55 -0.78
C LYS A 219 5.05 11.68 -2.03
N MET A 220 4.26 12.14 -3.01
CA MET A 220 3.97 11.38 -4.23
C MET A 220 5.24 11.07 -5.01
N VAL A 221 6.23 11.96 -4.95
CA VAL A 221 7.54 11.75 -5.61
C VAL A 221 8.27 10.54 -5.02
N PHE A 222 8.30 10.40 -3.69
CA PHE A 222 8.90 9.23 -3.04
C PHE A 222 8.12 7.95 -3.33
N ILE A 223 6.79 8.04 -3.33
CA ILE A 223 5.91 6.92 -3.64
C ILE A 223 6.12 6.45 -5.08
N ALA A 224 6.20 7.38 -6.04
CA ALA A 224 6.44 7.08 -7.45
C ALA A 224 7.80 6.44 -7.66
N PHE A 225 8.84 6.97 -7.01
CA PHE A 225 10.18 6.40 -7.10
C PHE A 225 10.26 5.00 -6.49
N PHE A 226 9.65 4.79 -5.32
CA PHE A 226 9.57 3.48 -4.68
C PHE A 226 8.91 2.45 -5.60
N LEU A 227 7.75 2.75 -6.17
CA LEU A 227 7.04 1.83 -7.07
C LEU A 227 7.81 1.60 -8.39
N ALA A 228 8.47 2.62 -8.93
CA ALA A 228 9.31 2.49 -10.12
C ALA A 228 10.47 1.51 -9.86
N LYS A 229 11.13 1.66 -8.71
CA LYS A 229 12.20 0.76 -8.28
C LYS A 229 11.70 -0.68 -8.14
N VAL A 230 10.56 -0.88 -7.48
CA VAL A 230 9.93 -2.21 -7.33
C VAL A 230 9.58 -2.83 -8.69
N SER A 231 9.15 -2.02 -9.65
CA SER A 231 8.81 -2.46 -11.00
C SER A 231 10.02 -2.96 -11.78
N VAL A 232 11.14 -2.23 -11.72
CA VAL A 232 12.39 -2.56 -12.41
C VAL A 232 13.14 -3.70 -11.72
N GLU A 233 13.24 -3.66 -10.40
CA GLU A 233 13.98 -4.63 -9.58
C GLU A 233 13.16 -5.88 -9.24
N ARG A 234 12.03 -6.12 -9.93
CA ARG A 234 11.06 -7.19 -9.63
C ARG A 234 11.72 -8.54 -9.36
N LYS A 235 12.79 -8.91 -10.07
CA LYS A 235 13.48 -10.21 -9.88
C LYS A 235 14.37 -10.27 -8.63
N THR A 236 14.91 -9.13 -8.20
CA THR A 236 15.91 -9.03 -7.12
C THR A 236 15.34 -8.54 -5.80
N LEU A 237 14.04 -8.29 -5.73
CA LEU A 237 13.38 -7.88 -4.49
C LEU A 237 13.61 -8.90 -3.37
N ASP A 238 13.87 -8.38 -2.18
CA ASP A 238 13.94 -9.18 -0.96
C ASP A 238 12.56 -9.73 -0.58
N LYS A 239 12.58 -10.76 0.26
CA LYS A 239 11.35 -11.43 0.72
C LYS A 239 10.42 -10.49 1.48
N PHE A 240 10.95 -9.54 2.24
CA PHE A 240 10.14 -8.69 3.10
C PHE A 240 9.26 -7.75 2.25
N LYS A 241 9.85 -7.11 1.23
CA LYS A 241 9.13 -6.29 0.26
C LYS A 241 8.06 -7.10 -0.49
N ILE A 242 8.41 -8.30 -0.96
CA ILE A 242 7.48 -9.16 -1.70
C ILE A 242 6.28 -9.56 -0.85
N ASN A 243 6.51 -10.11 0.34
CA ASN A 243 5.45 -10.52 1.26
C ASN A 243 4.52 -9.34 1.59
N GLY A 244 5.14 -8.19 1.83
CA GLY A 244 4.46 -6.94 2.03
C GLY A 244 3.50 -6.56 0.93
N ILE A 245 4.04 -6.34 -0.26
CA ILE A 245 3.29 -5.93 -1.46
C ILE A 245 2.11 -6.90 -1.66
N CYS A 246 2.36 -8.20 -1.61
CA CYS A 246 1.33 -9.21 -1.82
C CYS A 246 0.23 -9.16 -0.75
N ALA A 247 0.57 -9.01 0.53
CA ALA A 247 -0.41 -8.89 1.62
C ALA A 247 -1.33 -7.69 1.45
N ILE A 248 -0.78 -6.58 1.01
CA ILE A 248 -1.54 -5.35 0.82
C ILE A 248 -2.53 -5.49 -0.33
N PHE A 249 -2.07 -5.93 -1.49
CA PHE A 249 -2.93 -6.03 -2.65
C PHE A 249 -3.99 -7.12 -2.46
N ALA A 250 -3.66 -8.17 -1.70
CA ALA A 250 -4.65 -9.13 -1.22
C ALA A 250 -5.72 -8.45 -0.35
N LEU A 251 -5.34 -7.61 0.62
CA LEU A 251 -6.30 -6.87 1.44
C LEU A 251 -7.15 -5.89 0.63
N ILE A 252 -6.54 -5.10 -0.26
CA ILE A 252 -7.25 -4.19 -1.16
C ILE A 252 -8.31 -4.97 -1.94
N MET A 253 -7.95 -6.12 -2.49
CA MET A 253 -8.86 -6.96 -3.25
C MET A 253 -10.02 -7.47 -2.36
N ILE A 254 -9.74 -8.00 -1.16
CA ILE A 254 -10.78 -8.43 -0.20
C ILE A 254 -11.72 -7.27 0.15
N ILE A 255 -11.18 -6.09 0.49
CA ILE A 255 -11.98 -4.92 0.87
C ILE A 255 -12.86 -4.46 -0.30
N SER A 256 -12.33 -4.49 -1.52
CA SER A 256 -13.07 -4.09 -2.73
C SER A 256 -14.27 -4.99 -2.98
N PHE A 257 -14.21 -6.24 -2.54
CA PHE A 257 -15.27 -7.22 -2.65
C PHE A 257 -16.39 -7.03 -1.61
N MET A 258 -16.16 -6.27 -0.54
CA MET A 258 -17.15 -6.13 0.53
C MET A 258 -18.42 -5.43 0.02
N PRO A 259 -19.62 -5.96 0.32
CA PRO A 259 -20.86 -5.37 -0.14
C PRO A 259 -21.14 -4.06 0.60
N LYS A 260 -21.66 -3.08 -0.14
CA LYS A 260 -22.17 -1.83 0.44
C LYS A 260 -23.53 -2.11 1.10
N LEU A 261 -23.66 -1.76 2.36
CA LEU A 261 -24.91 -1.89 3.11
C LEU A 261 -25.80 -0.68 2.81
N GLN A 262 -27.06 -0.95 2.49
CA GLN A 262 -28.07 0.10 2.39
C GLN A 262 -28.50 0.47 3.81
N ILE A 263 -28.44 1.76 4.10
CA ILE A 263 -28.79 2.31 5.40
C ILE A 263 -30.08 3.12 5.25
N ASP A 264 -31.03 2.89 6.16
CA ASP A 264 -32.24 3.70 6.29
C ASP A 264 -31.86 5.18 6.42
N GLU A 265 -32.53 6.07 5.67
CA GLU A 265 -32.34 7.52 5.75
C GLU A 265 -32.44 8.04 7.20
N LYS A 266 -33.27 7.41 8.03
CA LYS A 266 -33.45 7.76 9.45
C LYS A 266 -32.33 7.28 10.37
N ASN A 267 -31.39 6.47 9.87
CA ASN A 267 -30.30 5.95 10.68
C ASN A 267 -29.44 7.10 11.23
N PRO A 268 -29.07 7.09 12.53
CA PRO A 268 -28.26 8.14 13.14
C PRO A 268 -26.95 8.44 12.42
N ILE A 269 -26.36 7.46 11.72
CA ILE A 269 -25.09 7.64 11.02
C ILE A 269 -25.15 8.72 9.93
N ASN A 270 -26.31 8.89 9.27
CA ASN A 270 -26.48 9.89 8.22
C ASN A 270 -26.46 11.33 8.74
N ARG A 271 -26.50 11.51 10.07
CA ARG A 271 -26.43 12.82 10.75
C ARG A 271 -25.10 13.03 11.47
N ASP A 272 -24.20 12.04 11.45
CA ASP A 272 -22.89 12.16 12.10
C ASP A 272 -21.96 13.00 11.21
N PRO A 273 -21.29 14.03 11.75
CA PRO A 273 -20.40 14.90 10.97
C PRO A 273 -19.15 14.18 10.42
N HIS A 274 -18.84 12.97 10.91
CA HIS A 274 -17.70 12.17 10.43
C HIS A 274 -18.11 11.15 9.36
N PHE A 275 -19.39 11.01 9.04
CA PHE A 275 -19.88 10.18 7.95
C PHE A 275 -20.24 11.02 6.74
N ASP A 276 -19.59 10.74 5.62
CA ASP A 276 -19.91 11.35 4.34
C ASP A 276 -20.46 10.30 3.39
N ALA A 277 -21.77 10.36 3.13
CA ALA A 277 -22.45 9.42 2.24
C ALA A 277 -21.99 9.52 0.76
N GLN A 278 -21.31 10.61 0.37
CA GLN A 278 -20.76 10.75 -0.99
C GLN A 278 -19.43 10.01 -1.16
N SER A 279 -18.62 9.92 -0.11
CA SER A 279 -17.27 9.36 -0.16
C SER A 279 -17.08 8.12 0.73
N MET A 280 -18.12 7.70 1.48
CA MET A 280 -18.07 6.54 2.36
C MET A 280 -19.24 5.59 2.12
N SER A 281 -19.00 4.32 2.38
CA SER A 281 -20.02 3.27 2.34
C SER A 281 -19.92 2.41 3.59
N VAL A 282 -21.05 2.07 4.19
CA VAL A 282 -21.05 1.15 5.32
C VAL A 282 -20.90 -0.27 4.81
N ILE A 283 -20.04 -1.04 5.48
CA ILE A 283 -19.74 -2.43 5.13
C ILE A 283 -20.01 -3.34 6.34
N PRO A 284 -20.22 -4.65 6.13
CA PRO A 284 -20.32 -5.62 7.22
C PRO A 284 -19.08 -5.54 8.13
N LYS A 285 -19.24 -5.80 9.42
CA LYS A 285 -18.12 -5.94 10.37
C LYS A 285 -17.62 -7.37 10.43
N SER A 286 -18.48 -8.33 10.10
CA SER A 286 -18.20 -9.76 10.24
C SER A 286 -16.90 -10.19 9.56
N TRP A 287 -16.56 -9.63 8.39
CA TRP A 287 -15.32 -9.97 7.66
C TRP A 287 -14.02 -9.66 8.43
N MET A 288 -14.07 -8.76 9.43
CA MET A 288 -12.92 -8.41 10.27
C MET A 288 -12.57 -9.47 11.32
N ASN A 289 -13.38 -10.53 11.44
CA ASN A 289 -13.05 -11.65 12.33
C ASN A 289 -11.70 -12.24 11.92
N SER A 290 -10.80 -12.40 12.89
CA SER A 290 -9.47 -12.97 12.68
C SER A 290 -9.53 -14.34 12.00
N ASP A 291 -10.55 -15.12 12.33
CA ASP A 291 -10.74 -16.48 11.82
C ASP A 291 -11.15 -16.48 10.35
N ILE A 292 -11.70 -15.38 9.82
CA ILE A 292 -12.03 -15.24 8.39
C ILE A 292 -10.79 -14.81 7.63
N LEU A 293 -10.12 -13.76 8.12
CA LEU A 293 -8.91 -13.25 7.47
C LEU A 293 -7.79 -14.30 7.44
N SER A 294 -7.71 -15.19 8.44
CA SER A 294 -6.75 -16.29 8.44
C SER A 294 -6.96 -17.30 7.31
N GLU A 295 -8.19 -17.45 6.81
CA GLU A 295 -8.52 -18.38 5.72
C GLU A 295 -8.36 -17.71 4.35
N LEU A 296 -8.73 -16.43 4.22
CA LEU A 296 -8.72 -15.73 2.93
C LEU A 296 -7.36 -15.15 2.55
N LEU A 297 -6.64 -14.60 3.54
CA LEU A 297 -5.48 -13.76 3.25
C LEU A 297 -4.28 -14.58 2.73
N PRO A 298 -3.91 -15.73 3.34
CA PRO A 298 -2.78 -16.53 2.84
C PRO A 298 -2.90 -16.98 1.38
N PRO A 299 -4.00 -17.60 0.92
CA PRO A 299 -4.09 -18.03 -0.47
C PRO A 299 -4.09 -16.84 -1.43
N LEU A 300 -4.71 -15.71 -1.05
CA LEU A 300 -4.73 -14.53 -1.90
C LEU A 300 -3.35 -13.86 -2.01
N ILE A 301 -2.54 -13.87 -0.94
CA ILE A 301 -1.13 -13.45 -0.99
C ILE A 301 -0.35 -14.27 -2.02
N GLN A 302 -0.56 -15.58 -2.05
CA GLN A 302 0.12 -16.46 -2.99
C GLN A 302 -0.33 -16.21 -4.43
N VAL A 303 -1.64 -15.99 -4.66
CA VAL A 303 -2.18 -15.57 -5.96
C VAL A 303 -1.52 -14.27 -6.42
N MET A 304 -1.42 -13.26 -5.55
CA MET A 304 -0.75 -11.99 -5.87
C MET A 304 0.73 -12.21 -6.20
N ALA A 305 1.43 -13.01 -5.40
CA ALA A 305 2.85 -13.29 -5.60
C ALA A 305 3.10 -13.95 -6.96
N PHE A 306 2.33 -14.99 -7.29
CA PHE A 306 2.45 -15.71 -8.55
C PHE A 306 2.10 -14.82 -9.75
N ARG A 307 1.05 -13.98 -9.65
CA ARG A 307 0.64 -13.10 -10.75
C ARG A 307 1.59 -11.93 -10.99
N LEU A 308 2.10 -11.34 -9.92
CA LEU A 308 3.00 -10.20 -10.02
C LEU A 308 4.42 -10.69 -10.38
N GLY A 309 5.00 -11.64 -9.66
CA GLY A 309 6.40 -12.02 -9.87
C GLY A 309 6.66 -13.46 -10.28
N GLY A 310 5.62 -14.26 -10.53
CA GLY A 310 5.78 -15.67 -10.85
C GLY A 310 6.33 -16.49 -9.70
N ASN A 311 6.95 -17.63 -10.03
CA ASN A 311 7.53 -18.55 -9.04
C ASN A 311 8.58 -17.84 -8.15
N ASP A 312 9.37 -16.92 -8.71
CA ASP A 312 10.41 -16.19 -7.98
C ASP A 312 9.87 -15.43 -6.76
N TRP A 313 8.65 -14.89 -6.85
CA TRP A 313 8.00 -14.23 -5.72
C TRP A 313 7.30 -15.22 -4.82
N LEU A 314 6.63 -16.21 -5.40
CA LEU A 314 5.90 -17.23 -4.64
C LEU A 314 6.82 -17.98 -3.66
N ASP A 315 8.02 -18.35 -4.09
CA ASP A 315 9.02 -19.05 -3.27
C ASP A 315 9.53 -18.22 -2.08
N LYS A 316 9.33 -16.90 -2.14
CA LYS A 316 9.71 -15.95 -1.08
C LYS A 316 8.56 -15.65 -0.12
N ILE A 317 7.34 -16.14 -0.36
CA ILE A 317 6.19 -15.93 0.53
C ILE A 317 6.33 -16.74 1.82
N GLU A 318 6.16 -16.08 2.96
CA GLU A 318 6.35 -16.65 4.29
C GLU A 318 5.03 -16.71 5.08
N LEU A 319 4.35 -17.85 5.03
CA LEU A 319 3.01 -18.04 5.62
C LEU A 319 2.98 -18.40 7.12
N THR A 320 4.04 -18.12 7.88
CA THR A 320 4.04 -18.49 9.31
C THR A 320 3.00 -17.68 10.09
N GLU A 321 2.34 -18.25 11.09
CA GLU A 321 1.27 -17.59 11.86
C GLU A 321 1.70 -16.22 12.46
N LYS A 322 2.97 -16.11 12.87
CA LYS A 322 3.58 -14.86 13.37
C LYS A 322 3.75 -13.81 12.26
N LYS A 323 3.96 -14.23 11.01
CA LYS A 323 4.06 -13.36 9.82
C LYS A 323 2.71 -13.05 9.22
N ILE A 324 1.74 -13.97 9.30
CA ILE A 324 0.32 -13.69 9.07
C ILE A 324 -0.17 -12.61 10.05
N LYS A 325 0.19 -12.67 11.34
CA LYS A 325 -0.07 -11.58 12.31
C LYS A 325 0.60 -10.25 11.95
N LEU A 326 1.69 -10.28 11.18
CA LEU A 326 2.41 -9.12 10.64
C LEU A 326 1.76 -8.62 9.34
N HIS A 327 1.23 -9.49 8.49
CA HIS A 327 0.34 -9.15 7.38
C HIS A 327 -0.98 -8.58 7.90
N LEU A 328 -1.44 -9.04 9.06
CA LEU A 328 -2.54 -8.44 9.80
C LEU A 328 -2.11 -7.13 10.50
N GLN A 329 -0.83 -6.75 10.59
CA GLN A 329 -0.48 -5.36 10.93
C GLN A 329 -0.84 -4.40 9.79
N ALA A 330 -1.08 -4.89 8.57
CA ALA A 330 -1.79 -4.10 7.56
C ALA A 330 -3.25 -3.79 7.96
N GLN A 331 -3.75 -4.24 9.13
CA GLN A 331 -4.89 -3.64 9.83
C GLN A 331 -4.72 -2.13 10.07
N PHE A 332 -3.49 -1.59 10.05
CA PHE A 332 -3.29 -0.14 10.05
C PHE A 332 -3.84 0.51 8.78
N LEU A 333 -3.78 -0.14 7.61
CA LEU A 333 -4.48 0.33 6.40
C LEU A 333 -5.98 0.36 6.60
N LEU A 334 -6.51 -0.62 7.35
CA LEU A 334 -7.93 -0.77 7.61
C LEU A 334 -8.49 0.33 8.51
N LYS A 335 -7.70 1.00 9.35
CA LYS A 335 -8.20 2.09 10.22
C LYS A 335 -8.47 3.39 9.48
N ASP A 336 -7.75 3.57 8.39
CA ASP A 336 -7.71 4.80 7.62
C ASP A 336 -8.66 4.71 6.43
N VAL A 337 -8.72 3.54 5.78
CA VAL A 337 -9.75 3.23 4.78
C VAL A 337 -11.05 2.75 5.39
N ASN A 338 -11.08 2.30 6.65
CA ASN A 338 -12.32 2.02 7.37
C ASN A 338 -12.41 2.78 8.69
N LYS A 339 -13.43 3.62 8.81
CA LYS A 339 -13.70 4.42 10.00
C LYS A 339 -14.83 3.82 10.81
N TRP A 340 -14.66 3.81 12.13
CA TRP A 340 -15.75 3.49 13.05
C TRP A 340 -16.58 4.75 13.30
N VAL A 341 -17.82 4.77 12.83
CA VAL A 341 -18.75 5.90 13.03
C VAL A 341 -20.03 5.38 13.68
N LEU A 342 -20.32 5.86 14.89
CA LEU A 342 -21.43 5.40 15.74
C LEU A 342 -21.50 3.86 15.83
N GLY A 343 -20.33 3.23 15.96
CA GLY A 343 -20.20 1.79 16.05
C GLY A 343 -20.37 1.05 14.73
N ASN A 344 -20.57 1.70 13.57
CA ASN A 344 -20.59 1.07 12.24
C ASN A 344 -19.22 1.16 11.55
N MET A 345 -18.91 0.17 10.72
CA MET A 345 -17.68 0.16 9.94
C MET A 345 -17.92 0.80 8.56
N CYS A 346 -17.27 1.93 8.31
CA CYS A 346 -17.46 2.74 7.11
C CYS A 346 -16.20 2.72 6.26
N ARG A 347 -16.26 2.15 5.05
CA ARG A 347 -15.18 2.20 4.07
C ARG A 347 -15.17 3.55 3.36
N VAL A 348 -14.00 4.18 3.26
CA VAL A 348 -13.77 5.34 2.38
C VAL A 348 -13.62 4.82 0.94
N GLU A 349 -14.44 5.35 0.03
CA GLU A 349 -14.48 4.97 -1.37
C GLU A 349 -13.35 5.66 -2.14
N ILE A 350 -12.30 4.90 -2.40
CA ILE A 350 -11.14 5.34 -3.19
C ILE A 350 -11.14 4.65 -4.56
N PRO A 351 -10.52 5.26 -5.60
CA PRO A 351 -10.65 4.82 -6.99
C PRO A 351 -10.37 3.33 -7.23
N ILE A 352 -9.31 2.78 -6.62
CA ILE A 352 -8.96 1.36 -6.81
C ILE A 352 -10.04 0.40 -6.31
N PHE A 353 -10.75 0.73 -5.23
CA PHE A 353 -11.86 -0.09 -4.73
C PHE A 353 -13.04 -0.06 -5.70
N ILE A 354 -13.30 1.12 -6.28
CA ILE A 354 -14.38 1.32 -7.25
C ILE A 354 -14.07 0.55 -8.53
N GLU A 355 -12.84 0.66 -9.05
CA GLU A 355 -12.39 -0.06 -10.25
C GLU A 355 -12.52 -1.58 -10.10
N ILE A 356 -11.97 -2.14 -9.02
CA ILE A 356 -12.05 -3.59 -8.76
C ILE A 356 -13.51 -4.03 -8.59
N SER A 357 -14.32 -3.26 -7.85
CA SER A 357 -15.74 -3.58 -7.61
C SER A 357 -16.56 -3.51 -8.90
N ALA A 358 -16.28 -2.55 -9.78
CA ALA A 358 -16.93 -2.40 -11.08
C ALA A 358 -16.67 -3.61 -11.97
N ILE A 359 -15.41 -4.06 -12.09
CA ILE A 359 -15.05 -5.26 -12.86
C ILE A 359 -15.84 -6.46 -12.33
N LEU A 360 -15.91 -6.66 -11.01
CA LEU A 360 -16.65 -7.77 -10.42
C LEU A 360 -18.15 -7.70 -10.73
N ASN A 361 -18.75 -6.52 -10.68
CA ASN A 361 -20.17 -6.35 -10.96
C ASN A 361 -20.51 -6.57 -12.44
N GLU A 362 -19.66 -6.11 -13.36
CA GLU A 362 -19.78 -6.40 -14.79
C GLU A 362 -19.77 -7.91 -15.07
N ILE A 363 -18.88 -8.64 -14.40
CA ILE A 363 -18.76 -10.10 -14.51
C ILE A 363 -20.05 -10.79 -14.06
N THR A 364 -20.57 -10.42 -12.88
CA THR A 364 -21.80 -11.01 -12.34
C THR A 364 -22.98 -10.77 -13.29
N VAL A 365 -23.16 -9.55 -13.79
CA VAL A 365 -24.27 -9.18 -14.68
C VAL A 365 -24.15 -9.83 -16.06
N GLY A 366 -22.94 -9.90 -16.63
CA GLY A 366 -22.71 -10.54 -17.93
C GLY A 366 -23.06 -12.03 -17.92
N MET A 367 -22.65 -12.76 -16.87
CA MET A 367 -22.89 -14.19 -16.76
C MET A 367 -24.33 -14.56 -16.36
N GLU A 368 -25.07 -13.66 -15.72
CA GLU A 368 -26.52 -13.84 -15.51
C GLU A 368 -27.31 -13.71 -16.82
N ARG A 369 -26.84 -12.86 -17.75
CA ARG A 369 -27.45 -12.70 -19.08
C ARG A 369 -27.19 -13.88 -20.01
N GLU A 370 -26.08 -14.58 -19.88
CA GLU A 370 -25.77 -15.79 -20.67
C GLU A 370 -26.57 -17.04 -20.24
N ARG A 371 -27.27 -16.98 -19.10
CA ARG A 371 -28.05 -18.08 -18.53
C ARG A 371 -29.56 -17.95 -18.72
N ASN A 372 -30.02 -16.78 -19.14
CA ASN A 372 -31.40 -16.51 -19.55
C ASN A 372 -31.46 -16.49 -21.08
#